data_AF-A0A2E2N7L2-F1
#
_entry.id   AF-A0A2E2N7L2-F1
#
_cell.length_a   1.000
_cell.length_b   1.000
_cell.length_c   1.000
_cell.angle_alpha   90.00
_cell.angle_beta   90.00
_cell.angle_gamma   90.00
#
_symmetry.space_group_name_H-M   'P 1'
#
loop_
_entity.id
_entity.type
_entity.pdbx_description
1 polymer ?
#
loop_
_entity_poly.entity_id
_entity_poly.type
_entity_poly.pdbx_seq_one_letter_code
_entity_poly.pdbx_strand_id
1 'polypeptide(L)'
;MWIDGQAYWVWLGGRKTVRATLEAAPGSEAQVGEDDAVLSPRSRRIMRKYRVGQSLGFVIDHDSVSGGFWLDGEEFEALNERRLLDALHVICSDRYQAGLRDAAALRARENDAERVLGAELAHAVRDLALRAAGARRGPEALAYLRARLEAAADGSTSGF
;
A
#
# COMPACT_ATOMS: atom_id res chain seq x y z
N MET A 1 4.14 9.93 22.36
CA MET A 1 5.26 10.89 22.25
C MET A 1 4.95 11.89 21.14
N TRP A 2 5.15 13.18 21.42
CA TRP A 2 4.96 14.25 20.44
C TRP A 2 6.28 14.61 19.76
N ILE A 3 6.30 14.59 18.44
CA ILE A 3 7.36 15.14 17.60
C ILE A 3 6.88 16.47 17.03
N ASP A 4 7.55 17.54 17.43
CA ASP A 4 7.25 18.87 16.92
C ASP A 4 7.63 19.02 15.44
N GLY A 5 6.72 19.54 14.62
CA GLY A 5 6.93 19.67 13.18
C GLY A 5 8.13 20.55 12.81
N GLN A 6 8.33 21.67 13.51
CA GLN A 6 9.46 22.56 13.24
C GLN A 6 10.77 21.90 13.66
N ALA A 7 10.81 21.29 14.85
CA ALA A 7 12.00 20.56 15.31
C ALA A 7 12.34 19.38 14.39
N TYR A 8 11.33 18.68 13.87
CA TYR A 8 11.48 17.61 12.90
C TYR A 8 12.19 18.08 11.63
N TRP A 9 11.75 19.21 11.04
CA TRP A 9 12.39 19.73 9.82
C TRP A 9 13.83 20.20 10.06
N VAL A 10 14.10 20.83 11.21
CA VAL A 10 15.48 21.21 11.59
C VAL A 10 16.36 19.97 11.75
N TRP A 11 15.86 18.94 12.43
CA TRP A 11 16.55 17.67 12.60
C TRP A 11 16.79 16.96 11.26
N LEU A 12 15.82 17.01 10.34
CA LEU A 12 15.93 16.41 9.01
C LEU A 12 16.96 17.13 8.12
N GLY A 13 16.97 18.47 8.16
CA GLY A 13 17.89 19.30 7.36
C GLY A 13 19.37 19.08 7.67
N GLY A 14 19.70 18.58 8.86
CA GLY A 14 21.06 18.20 9.25
C GLY A 14 21.49 16.81 8.75
N ARG A 15 20.62 16.05 8.09
CA ARG A 15 20.87 14.67 7.67
C ARG A 15 20.93 14.58 6.14
N LYS A 16 21.84 13.74 5.61
CA LYS A 16 21.72 13.28 4.23
C LYS A 16 20.49 12.38 4.19
N THR A 17 19.43 12.81 3.53
CA THR A 17 18.19 12.04 3.39
C THR A 17 18.55 10.66 2.88
N VAL A 18 18.39 9.63 3.71
CA VAL A 18 18.44 8.27 3.20
C VAL A 18 17.17 8.16 2.38
N ARG A 19 17.28 7.80 1.10
CA ARG A 19 16.12 7.38 0.32
C ARG A 19 15.64 6.12 1.02
N ALA A 20 14.73 6.26 1.98
CA ALA A 20 14.12 5.14 2.64
C ALA A 20 13.57 4.28 1.52
N THR A 21 14.18 3.11 1.34
CA THR A 21 13.53 2.05 0.61
C THR A 21 12.36 1.67 1.52
N LEU A 22 11.24 2.36 1.33
CA LEU A 22 9.92 1.99 1.84
C LEU A 22 9.50 0.74 1.07
N GLU A 23 10.33 -0.31 1.14
CA GLU A 23 10.01 -1.60 0.62
C GLU A 23 8.87 -2.10 1.48
N ALA A 24 7.74 -2.33 0.81
CA ALA A 24 6.63 -3.07 1.36
C ALA A 24 7.13 -4.50 1.60
N ALA A 25 7.83 -4.73 2.70
CA ALA A 25 8.00 -6.08 3.23
C ALA A 25 6.59 -6.69 3.36
N PRO A 26 6.41 -7.99 3.05
CA PRO A 26 5.15 -8.65 3.33
C PRO A 26 4.96 -8.63 4.84
N GLY A 27 3.98 -7.87 5.32
CA GLY A 27 3.55 -7.94 6.70
C GLY A 27 2.06 -7.69 6.78
N SER A 28 1.57 -7.60 8.02
CA SER A 28 0.15 -7.46 8.28
C SER A 28 -0.34 -6.09 7.80
N GLU A 29 -1.45 -6.10 7.06
CA GLU A 29 -2.20 -4.87 6.80
C GLU A 29 -2.51 -4.20 8.14
N ALA A 30 -2.14 -2.93 8.27
CA ALA A 30 -2.55 -2.13 9.42
C ALA A 30 -4.08 -2.07 9.40
N GLN A 31 -4.70 -2.72 10.38
CA GLN A 31 -6.10 -2.48 10.67
C GLN A 31 -6.16 -1.09 11.25
N VAL A 32 -6.89 -0.18 10.59
CA VAL A 32 -7.30 1.06 11.24
C VAL A 32 -8.37 0.64 12.25
N GLY A 33 -7.91 0.21 13.42
CA GLY A 33 -8.75 -0.10 14.55
C GLY A 33 -9.41 1.17 15.08
N GLU A 34 -10.33 0.97 16.01
CA GLU A 34 -11.06 2.00 16.75
C GLU A 34 -10.14 2.71 17.78
N ASP A 35 -8.90 3.01 17.39
CA ASP A 35 -7.97 3.72 18.27
C ASP A 35 -8.47 5.13 18.53
N ASP A 36 -8.41 5.52 19.79
CA ASP A 36 -8.87 6.82 20.27
C ASP A 36 -8.30 7.96 19.41
N ALA A 37 -9.17 8.92 19.11
CA ALA A 37 -8.78 10.12 18.38
C ALA A 37 -7.77 10.93 19.20
N VAL A 38 -6.56 11.11 18.67
CA VAL A 38 -5.51 11.89 19.33
C VAL A 38 -5.67 13.37 19.00
N LEU A 39 -5.63 14.23 20.04
CA LEU A 39 -5.61 15.68 19.88
C LEU A 39 -4.17 16.20 19.83
N SER A 40 -3.89 17.06 18.85
CA SER A 40 -2.60 17.74 18.76
C SER A 40 -2.36 18.64 20.00
N PRO A 41 -1.21 18.51 20.69
CA PRO A 41 -0.83 19.41 21.78
C PRO A 41 -0.67 20.87 21.32
N ARG A 42 -0.38 21.10 20.03
CA ARG A 42 -0.17 22.43 19.44
C ARG A 42 -1.47 23.04 18.93
N SER A 43 -2.19 22.34 18.05
CA SER A 43 -3.36 22.89 17.36
C SER A 43 -4.68 22.59 18.05
N ARG A 44 -4.69 21.67 19.03
CA ARG A 44 -5.90 21.15 19.71
C ARG A 44 -6.91 20.50 18.75
N ARG A 45 -6.51 20.19 17.52
CA ARG A 45 -7.33 19.50 16.52
C ARG A 45 -7.07 18.01 16.55
N ILE A 46 -8.07 17.25 16.11
CA ILE A 46 -7.94 15.80 15.88
C ILE A 46 -6.87 15.59 14.81
N MET A 47 -5.93 14.70 15.11
CA MET A 47 -4.84 14.32 14.23
C MET A 47 -5.35 13.32 13.17
N ARG A 48 -4.76 13.37 11.98
CA ARG A 48 -5.10 12.48 10.88
C ARG A 48 -4.23 11.23 10.96
N LYS A 49 -4.86 10.06 10.81
CA LYS A 49 -4.18 8.77 10.81
C LYS A 49 -3.67 8.42 9.41
N TYR A 50 -2.40 8.05 9.32
CA TYR A 50 -1.70 7.69 8.08
C TYR A 50 -1.12 6.28 8.19
N ARG A 51 -1.42 5.40 7.22
CA ARG A 51 -0.91 4.02 7.26
C ARG A 51 0.60 4.00 6.99
N VAL A 52 1.32 3.17 7.73
CA VAL A 52 2.76 2.98 7.52
C VAL A 52 3.01 1.66 6.81
N GLY A 53 3.26 1.74 5.51
CA GLY A 53 3.56 0.57 4.70
C GLY A 53 2.50 -0.51 4.81
N GLN A 54 2.91 -1.72 4.45
CA GLN A 54 2.07 -2.92 4.51
C GLN A 54 2.50 -3.86 5.63
N SER A 55 3.52 -3.51 6.42
CA SER A 55 4.19 -4.45 7.33
C SER A 55 4.28 -4.02 8.79
N LEU A 56 3.93 -2.78 9.09
CA LEU A 56 4.10 -2.23 10.43
C LEU A 56 2.84 -2.33 11.28
N GLY A 57 1.67 -2.61 10.71
CA GLY A 57 0.45 -2.89 11.48
C GLY A 57 -0.17 -1.68 12.20
N PHE A 58 0.51 -0.52 12.24
CA PHE A 58 0.03 0.70 12.91
C PHE A 58 -0.14 1.89 11.94
N VAL A 59 -0.64 3.00 12.49
CA VAL A 59 -0.85 4.27 11.80
C VAL A 59 -0.07 5.39 12.49
N ILE A 60 0.32 6.42 11.75
CA ILE A 60 0.90 7.63 12.32
C ILE A 60 -0.19 8.67 12.45
N ASP A 61 -0.32 9.24 13.63
CA ASP A 61 -1.13 10.43 13.86
C ASP A 61 -0.33 11.68 13.45
N HIS A 62 -0.89 12.48 12.53
CA HIS A 62 -0.26 13.70 12.00
C HIS A 62 -1.17 14.91 12.12
N ASP A 63 -0.64 16.01 12.64
CA ASP A 63 -1.33 17.29 12.72
C ASP A 63 -1.09 18.12 11.46
N SER A 64 -2.10 18.25 10.61
CA SER A 64 -1.99 19.01 9.36
C SER A 64 -1.77 20.51 9.56
N VAL A 65 -1.95 21.05 10.77
CA VAL A 65 -1.76 22.48 11.05
C VAL A 65 -0.34 22.79 11.50
N SER A 66 0.16 22.06 12.52
CA SER A 66 1.51 22.28 13.04
C SER A 66 2.59 21.44 12.33
N GLY A 67 2.18 20.45 11.53
CA GLY A 67 3.08 19.50 10.86
C GLY A 67 3.77 18.53 11.84
N GLY A 68 3.31 18.45 13.08
CA GLY A 68 3.85 17.53 14.08
C GLY A 68 3.23 16.14 14.00
N PHE A 69 3.92 15.19 14.63
CA PHE A 69 3.56 13.77 14.61
C PHE A 69 3.38 13.27 16.04
N TRP A 70 2.44 12.35 16.21
CA TRP A 70 2.29 11.60 17.44
C TRP A 70 2.65 10.14 17.14
N LEU A 71 3.52 9.60 17.99
CA LEU A 71 3.93 8.20 17.96
C LEU A 71 3.91 7.69 19.39
N ASP A 72 3.33 6.54 19.67
CA ASP A 72 3.56 5.87 20.95
C ASP A 72 5.01 5.32 21.06
N GLY A 73 5.30 4.64 22.17
CA GLY A 73 6.64 4.07 22.40
C GLY A 73 6.99 2.95 21.42
N GLU A 74 6.03 2.09 21.09
CA GLU A 74 6.24 0.95 20.19
C GLU A 74 6.35 1.41 18.73
N GLU A 75 5.52 2.35 18.31
CA GLU A 75 5.54 2.97 16.98
C GLU A 75 6.87 3.69 16.73
N PHE A 76 7.37 4.43 17.72
CA PHE A 76 8.64 5.12 17.60
C PHE A 76 9.80 4.15 17.40
N GLU A 77 9.89 3.11 18.23
CA GLU A 77 10.97 2.12 18.12
C GLU A 77 10.88 1.36 16.80
N ALA A 78 9.68 0.95 16.38
CA ALA A 78 9.48 0.25 15.12
C ALA A 78 9.92 1.07 13.90
N LEU A 79 9.66 2.39 13.90
CA LEU A 79 10.14 3.32 12.87
C LEU A 79 11.65 3.54 12.96
N ASN A 80 12.21 3.61 14.16
CA ASN A 80 13.64 3.82 14.40
C ASN A 80 14.47 2.63 13.89
N GLU A 81 14.08 1.40 14.25
CA GLU A 81 14.72 0.16 13.80
C GLU A 81 14.78 0.05 12.27
N ARG A 82 13.72 0.50 11.60
CA ARG A 82 13.59 0.46 10.14
C ARG A 82 14.16 1.70 9.45
N ARG A 83 14.72 2.65 10.20
CA ARG A 83 15.24 3.92 9.70
C ARG A 83 14.20 4.69 8.87
N LEU A 84 12.97 4.77 9.40
CA LEU A 84 11.84 5.46 8.76
C LEU A 84 11.48 6.78 9.44
N LEU A 85 12.12 7.14 10.55
CA LEU A 85 11.86 8.41 11.24
C LEU A 85 12.14 9.64 10.34
N ASP A 86 13.11 9.56 9.42
CA ASP A 86 13.40 10.62 8.44
C ASP A 86 12.42 10.64 7.26
N ALA A 87 11.52 9.66 7.18
CA ALA A 87 10.52 9.50 6.13
C ALA A 87 9.08 9.83 6.60
N LEU A 88 8.86 10.31 7.82
CA LEU A 88 7.52 10.64 8.35
C LEU A 88 6.73 11.55 7.40
N HIS A 89 7.36 12.61 6.90
CA HIS A 89 6.77 13.52 5.91
C HIS A 89 6.37 12.83 4.58
N VAL A 90 7.11 11.80 4.16
CA VAL A 90 6.80 11.01 2.96
C VAL A 90 5.64 10.08 3.24
N ILE A 91 5.63 9.40 4.39
CA ILE A 91 4.55 8.49 4.80
C ILE A 91 3.23 9.24 4.89
N CYS A 92 3.25 10.47 5.42
CA CYS A 92 2.06 11.32 5.50
C CYS A 92 1.67 12.02 4.18
N SER A 93 2.40 11.78 3.10
CA SER A 93 2.09 12.40 1.80
C SER A 93 0.92 11.70 1.09
N ASP A 94 0.12 12.47 0.35
CA ASP A 94 -0.99 11.93 -0.43
C ASP A 94 -0.53 10.91 -1.47
N ARG A 95 0.64 11.14 -2.09
CA ARG A 95 1.24 10.22 -3.07
C ARG A 95 1.52 8.86 -2.46
N TYR A 96 2.12 8.83 -1.27
CA TYR A 96 2.43 7.58 -0.58
C TYR A 96 1.15 6.83 -0.20
N GLN A 97 0.18 7.54 0.40
CA GLN A 97 -1.10 6.94 0.79
C GLN A 97 -1.93 6.45 -0.42
N ALA A 98 -1.86 7.14 -1.56
CA ALA A 98 -2.45 6.66 -2.81
C ALA A 98 -1.81 5.35 -3.26
N GLY A 99 -0.47 5.27 -3.23
CA GLY A 99 0.24 4.03 -3.54
C GLY A 99 -0.16 2.86 -2.64
N LEU A 100 -0.40 3.10 -1.35
CA LEU A 100 -0.90 2.06 -0.44
C LEU A 100 -2.32 1.59 -0.81
N ARG A 101 -3.22 2.51 -1.18
CA ARG A 101 -4.58 2.17 -1.62
C ARG A 101 -4.56 1.36 -2.92
N ASP A 102 -3.74 1.76 -3.89
CA ASP A 102 -3.62 1.07 -5.17
C ASP A 102 -3.07 -0.36 -4.98
N ALA A 103 -2.06 -0.53 -4.12
CA ALA A 103 -1.51 -1.83 -3.77
C ALA A 103 -2.54 -2.74 -3.08
N ALA A 104 -3.31 -2.19 -2.12
CA ALA A 104 -4.37 -2.93 -1.44
C ALA A 104 -5.49 -3.34 -2.42
N ALA A 105 -5.90 -2.44 -3.32
CA ALA A 105 -6.90 -2.73 -4.34
C ALA A 105 -6.43 -3.81 -5.32
N LEU A 106 -5.15 -3.82 -5.70
CA LEU A 106 -4.57 -4.87 -6.53
C LEU A 106 -4.64 -6.23 -5.83
N ARG A 107 -4.18 -6.32 -4.58
CA ARG A 107 -4.23 -7.56 -3.80
C ARG A 107 -5.65 -8.08 -3.59
N ALA A 108 -6.60 -7.19 -3.31
CA ALA A 108 -8.00 -7.57 -3.17
C ALA A 108 -8.52 -8.23 -4.46
N ARG A 109 -8.20 -7.67 -5.63
CA ARG A 109 -8.54 -8.28 -6.93
C ARG A 109 -7.86 -9.62 -7.14
N GLU A 110 -6.60 -9.77 -6.74
CA GLU A 110 -5.88 -11.04 -6.83
C GLU A 110 -6.52 -12.12 -5.94
N ASN A 111 -6.86 -11.77 -4.70
CA ASN A 111 -7.55 -12.67 -3.77
C ASN A 111 -8.93 -13.07 -4.30
N ASP A 112 -9.68 -12.12 -4.87
CA ASP A 112 -10.97 -12.42 -5.50
C ASP A 112 -10.82 -13.32 -6.73
N ALA A 113 -9.79 -13.11 -7.55
CA ALA A 113 -9.50 -13.97 -8.69
C ALA A 113 -9.16 -15.40 -8.25
N GLU A 114 -8.33 -15.56 -7.22
CA GLU A 114 -8.00 -16.86 -6.63
C GLU A 114 -9.25 -17.56 -6.06
N ARG A 115 -10.13 -16.80 -5.39
CA ARG A 115 -11.40 -17.33 -4.85
C ARG A 115 -12.36 -17.81 -5.95
N VAL A 116 -12.43 -17.09 -7.07
CA VAL A 116 -13.38 -17.40 -8.17
C VAL A 116 -12.82 -18.47 -9.12
N LEU A 117 -11.55 -18.39 -9.48
CA LEU A 117 -10.91 -19.25 -10.49
C LEU A 117 -10.23 -20.49 -9.88
N GLY A 118 -9.96 -20.47 -8.58
CA GLY A 118 -9.03 -21.40 -7.94
C GLY A 118 -7.57 -20.95 -8.11
N ALA A 119 -6.72 -21.37 -7.17
CA ALA A 119 -5.32 -20.90 -7.07
C ALA A 119 -4.50 -21.17 -8.34
N GLU A 120 -4.59 -22.38 -8.92
CA GLU A 120 -3.81 -22.74 -10.11
C GLU A 120 -4.19 -21.89 -11.33
N LEU A 121 -5.49 -21.77 -11.63
CA LEU A 121 -5.94 -21.02 -12.79
C LEU A 121 -5.68 -19.52 -12.62
N ALA A 122 -5.90 -18.97 -11.42
CA ALA A 122 -5.58 -17.57 -11.12
C ALA A 122 -4.08 -17.28 -11.30
N HIS A 123 -3.21 -18.19 -10.85
CA HIS A 123 -1.77 -18.07 -11.06
C HIS A 123 -1.41 -18.08 -12.56
N ALA A 124 -1.93 -19.04 -13.33
CA ALA A 124 -1.67 -19.13 -14.77
C ALA A 124 -2.14 -17.88 -15.54
N VAL A 125 -3.32 -17.34 -15.20
CA VAL A 125 -3.87 -16.12 -15.82
C VAL A 125 -3.00 -14.91 -15.50
N ARG A 126 -2.55 -14.75 -14.25
CA ARG A 126 -1.65 -13.67 -13.83
C ARG A 126 -0.31 -13.73 -14.57
N ASP A 127 0.30 -14.91 -14.67
CA ASP A 127 1.54 -15.12 -15.41
C ASP A 127 1.41 -14.81 -16.90
N LEU A 128 0.26 -15.14 -17.49
CA LEU A 128 -0.03 -14.78 -18.87
C LEU A 128 -0.18 -13.26 -19.02
N ALA A 129 -0.90 -12.60 -18.10
CA ALA A 129 -1.10 -11.16 -18.12
C ALA A 129 0.23 -10.38 -18.03
N LEU A 130 1.13 -10.81 -17.14
CA LEU A 130 2.47 -10.21 -17.00
C LEU A 130 3.30 -10.34 -18.29
N ARG A 131 3.30 -11.52 -18.91
CA ARG A 131 3.99 -11.75 -20.19
C ARG A 131 3.38 -10.94 -21.33
N ALA A 132 2.06 -10.83 -21.38
CA ALA A 132 1.36 -10.05 -22.41
C ALA A 132 1.62 -8.54 -22.26
N ALA A 133 1.66 -8.02 -21.03
CA ALA A 133 1.95 -6.61 -20.75
C ALA A 133 3.36 -6.20 -21.20
N GLY A 134 4.35 -7.10 -21.11
CA GLY A 134 5.71 -6.86 -21.59
C GLY A 134 5.91 -7.09 -23.09
N ALA A 135 4.92 -7.67 -23.79
CA ALA A 135 5.04 -8.00 -25.20
C ALA A 135 4.60 -6.85 -26.11
N ARG A 136 5.35 -6.59 -27.19
CA ARG A 136 4.96 -5.62 -28.23
C ARG A 136 3.60 -5.90 -28.88
N ARG A 137 3.09 -7.12 -28.75
CA ARG A 137 1.82 -7.60 -29.34
C ARG A 137 0.82 -8.09 -28.28
N GLY A 138 0.87 -7.49 -27.09
CA GLY A 138 -0.05 -7.80 -25.98
C GLY A 138 -1.53 -7.75 -26.37
N PRO A 139 -2.00 -6.72 -27.10
CA PRO A 139 -3.40 -6.65 -27.54
C PRO A 139 -3.84 -7.83 -28.43
N GLU A 140 -3.00 -8.26 -29.38
CA GLU A 140 -3.35 -9.40 -30.25
C GLU A 140 -3.35 -10.73 -29.50
N ALA A 141 -2.46 -10.89 -28.51
CA ALA A 141 -2.45 -12.07 -27.66
C ALA A 141 -3.77 -12.20 -26.85
N LEU A 142 -4.28 -11.08 -26.33
CA LEU A 142 -5.56 -11.05 -25.61
C LEU A 142 -6.74 -11.34 -26.55
N ALA A 143 -6.75 -10.75 -27.74
CA ALA A 143 -7.79 -11.00 -28.74
C ALA A 143 -7.85 -12.48 -29.15
N TYR A 144 -6.68 -13.10 -29.38
CA TYR A 144 -6.58 -14.53 -29.68
C TYR A 144 -7.10 -15.40 -28.54
N LEU A 145 -6.70 -15.10 -27.28
CA LEU A 145 -7.16 -15.85 -26.11
C LEU A 145 -8.68 -15.78 -25.96
N ARG A 146 -9.27 -14.58 -26.10
CA ARG A 146 -10.71 -14.38 -26.03
C ARG A 146 -11.45 -15.20 -27.08
N ALA A 147 -11.04 -15.10 -28.34
CA ALA A 147 -11.66 -15.86 -29.44
C ALA A 147 -11.57 -17.39 -29.20
N ARG A 148 -10.45 -17.85 -28.63
CA ARG A 148 -10.26 -19.28 -28.32
C ARG A 148 -11.16 -19.78 -27.20
N LEU A 149 -11.40 -18.95 -26.18
CA LEU A 149 -12.32 -19.27 -25.07
C LEU A 149 -13.78 -19.29 -25.55
N GLU A 150 -14.19 -18.31 -26.36
CA GLU A 150 -15.53 -18.26 -26.95
C GLU A 150 -15.82 -19.51 -27.79
N ALA A 151 -14.88 -19.90 -28.67
CA ALA A 151 -15.02 -21.13 -29.47
C ALA A 151 -15.09 -22.42 -28.62
N ALA A 152 -14.44 -22.45 -27.45
CA ALA A 152 -14.50 -23.60 -26.55
C ALA A 152 -15.84 -23.68 -25.79
N ALA A 153 -16.43 -22.53 -25.46
CA ALA A 153 -17.75 -22.45 -24.83
C ALA A 153 -18.85 -22.92 -25.80
N ASP A 154 -18.79 -22.48 -27.06
CA ASP A 154 -19.76 -22.86 -28.10
C ASP A 154 -19.66 -24.35 -28.50
N GLY A 155 -18.47 -24.95 -28.38
CA GLY A 155 -18.27 -26.38 -28.61
C GLY A 155 -18.82 -27.30 -27.50
N SER A 156 -19.06 -26.77 -26.30
CA SER A 156 -19.58 -27.55 -25.16
C SER A 156 -21.11 -27.67 -25.15
N THR A 157 -21.83 -26.87 -25.94
CA THR A 157 -23.30 -26.85 -26.01
C THR A 157 -23.91 -27.73 -27.10
N SER A 158 -23.10 -28.38 -27.95
CA SER A 158 -23.59 -29.25 -29.05
C SER A 158 -23.59 -30.76 -28.74
N GLY A 159 -23.56 -31.14 -27.45
CA GLY A 159 -23.59 -32.54 -27.01
C GLY A 159 -24.70 -32.79 -25.97
N PHE A 160 -25.95 -32.78 -26.40
CA PHE A 160 -27.10 -33.38 -25.70
C PHE A 160 -27.99 -34.09 -26.72
#